data_AF-A0A0E3GUM8-F1
#
_entry.id   AF-A0A0E3GUM8-F1
#
_cell.length_a   1.000
_cell.length_b   1.000
_cell.length_c   1.000
_cell.angle_alpha   90.00
_cell.angle_beta   90.00
_cell.angle_gamma   90.00
#
_symmetry.space_group_name_H-M   'P 1'
#
loop_
_entity.id
_entity.type
_entity.pdbx_description
1 polymer ?
#
loop_
_entity_poly.entity_id
_entity_poly.type
_entity_poly.pdbx_seq_one_letter_code
_entity_poly.pdbx_strand_id
1 'polypeptide(L)'
;MEKVIIDKYIIRTDCSDDNVLNDLVKILRKYNIKAYNYKVEFLHNKVSIRAIRRNIILNLSNLYIKDMEDILEESEELYTTRFGIEFHNIPSKREILDKLEATKLPYSKVDVFKDYVRIWTINGFTFIDGKSLEATYYLSLILEKVNLEPFNLGRIRKVKDMRALLLLKYYGIRDLDLIEKLIDLGLRIENDNEIIIDNISISKKGIFKKGNEVSKKELYELVKVNK
;
A
#
# COMPACT_ATOMS: atom_id res chain seq x y z
N MET A 1 27.92 21.08 -3.68
CA MET A 1 26.48 20.91 -3.98
C MET A 1 25.88 22.29 -4.16
N GLU A 2 25.26 22.50 -5.30
CA GLU A 2 24.77 23.78 -5.75
C GLU A 2 23.35 23.66 -6.32
N LYS A 3 22.77 24.81 -6.69
CA LYS A 3 21.46 24.91 -7.30
C LYS A 3 21.63 25.53 -8.68
N VAL A 4 21.28 24.77 -9.71
CA VAL A 4 21.27 25.21 -11.10
C VAL A 4 19.83 25.41 -11.54
N ILE A 5 19.57 26.50 -12.25
CA ILE A 5 18.25 26.77 -12.86
C ILE A 5 18.42 26.65 -14.36
N ILE A 6 17.75 25.66 -14.95
CA ILE A 6 17.71 25.48 -16.40
C ILE A 6 16.25 25.60 -16.83
N ASP A 7 15.94 26.69 -17.51
CA ASP A 7 14.59 27.10 -17.88
C ASP A 7 13.66 27.20 -16.65
N LYS A 8 12.69 26.28 -16.55
CA LYS A 8 11.71 26.20 -15.46
C LYS A 8 12.11 25.21 -14.36
N TYR A 9 13.18 24.43 -14.56
CA TYR A 9 13.59 23.38 -13.62
C TYR A 9 14.62 23.92 -12.63
N ILE A 10 14.39 23.62 -11.34
CA ILE A 10 15.32 23.88 -10.26
C ILE A 10 16.02 22.57 -9.93
N ILE A 11 17.30 22.48 -10.30
CA ILE A 11 18.11 21.27 -10.14
C ILE A 11 19.08 21.48 -8.99
N ARG A 12 18.97 20.66 -7.94
CA ARG A 12 19.97 20.57 -6.87
C ARG A 12 20.99 19.51 -7.28
N THR A 13 22.25 19.89 -7.43
CA THR A 13 23.25 18.99 -8.01
C THR A 13 24.66 19.13 -7.42
N ASP A 14 25.46 18.08 -7.58
CA ASP A 14 26.91 18.06 -7.37
C ASP A 14 27.68 17.89 -8.70
N CYS A 15 26.98 17.84 -9.84
CA CYS A 15 27.54 17.73 -11.17
C CYS A 15 27.89 19.11 -11.73
N SER A 16 29.10 19.26 -12.26
CA SER A 16 29.58 20.48 -12.92
C SER A 16 29.56 20.42 -14.45
N ASP A 17 29.01 19.35 -15.05
CA ASP A 17 28.92 19.18 -16.51
C ASP A 17 27.55 19.62 -17.02
N ASP A 18 27.52 20.80 -17.65
CA ASP A 18 26.30 21.38 -18.22
C ASP A 18 25.67 20.49 -19.30
N ASN A 19 26.43 19.66 -20.03
CA ASN A 19 25.85 18.79 -21.05
C ASN A 19 24.96 17.72 -20.42
N VAL A 20 25.44 17.11 -19.33
CA VAL A 20 24.68 16.10 -18.57
C VAL A 20 23.39 16.70 -18.00
N LEU A 21 23.47 17.90 -17.43
CA LEU A 21 22.31 18.60 -16.88
C LEU A 21 21.31 18.99 -17.99
N ASN A 22 21.80 19.44 -19.15
CA ASN A 22 20.95 19.74 -20.30
C ASN A 22 20.27 18.48 -20.86
N ASP A 23 20.95 17.35 -20.90
CA ASP A 23 20.36 16.08 -21.35
C ASP A 23 19.27 15.59 -20.38
N LEU A 24 19.49 15.73 -19.06
CA LEU A 24 18.44 15.51 -18.06
C LEU A 24 17.21 16.39 -18.34
N VAL A 25 17.41 17.69 -18.57
CA VAL A 25 16.31 18.62 -18.88
C VAL A 25 15.58 18.27 -20.17
N LYS A 26 16.30 17.82 -21.22
CA LYS A 26 15.69 17.34 -22.47
C LYS A 26 14.76 16.15 -22.21
N ILE A 27 15.18 15.18 -21.39
CA ILE A 27 14.34 14.03 -21.01
C ILE A 27 13.11 14.50 -20.23
N LEU A 28 13.27 15.37 -19.24
CA LEU A 28 12.15 15.91 -18.46
C LEU A 28 11.12 16.65 -19.34
N ARG A 29 11.59 17.36 -20.37
CA ARG A 29 10.75 18.01 -21.37
C ARG A 29 10.05 17.02 -22.29
N LYS A 30 10.77 16.01 -22.80
CA LYS A 30 10.26 14.96 -23.69
C LYS A 30 9.00 14.30 -23.11
N TYR A 31 9.00 14.03 -21.81
CA TYR A 31 7.89 13.38 -21.12
C TYR A 31 6.90 14.34 -20.42
N ASN A 32 6.96 15.63 -20.77
CA ASN A 32 6.13 16.71 -20.22
C ASN A 32 6.03 16.67 -18.69
N ILE A 33 7.13 16.39 -18.01
CA ILE A 33 7.14 16.24 -16.56
C ILE A 33 6.90 17.61 -15.93
N LYS A 34 5.72 17.78 -15.35
CA LYS A 34 5.46 18.79 -14.33
C LYS A 34 6.02 18.24 -13.03
N ALA A 35 7.29 18.51 -12.73
CA ALA A 35 7.82 18.18 -11.41
C ALA A 35 6.99 18.91 -10.35
N TYR A 36 6.66 18.25 -9.24
CA TYR A 36 6.01 18.91 -8.11
C TYR A 36 6.93 20.06 -7.65
N ASN A 37 6.51 21.31 -7.89
CA ASN A 37 7.33 22.53 -7.72
C ASN A 37 8.62 22.61 -8.57
N TYR A 38 8.72 21.89 -9.69
CA TYR A 38 9.87 21.90 -10.59
C TYR A 38 11.23 21.54 -9.95
N LYS A 39 11.23 20.86 -8.79
CA LYS A 39 12.44 20.46 -8.08
C LYS A 39 12.93 19.09 -8.57
N VAL A 40 14.20 19.03 -8.91
CA VAL A 40 14.91 17.82 -9.33
C VAL A 40 16.18 17.73 -8.49
N GLU A 41 16.47 16.57 -7.92
CA GLU A 41 17.78 16.31 -7.32
C GLU A 41 18.58 15.44 -8.29
N PHE A 42 19.80 15.89 -8.61
CA PHE A 42 20.74 15.14 -9.44
C PHE A 42 22.07 15.04 -8.71
N LEU A 43 22.25 13.96 -7.95
CA LEU A 43 23.40 13.76 -7.07
C LEU A 43 24.07 12.44 -7.39
N HIS A 44 25.40 12.41 -7.44
CA HIS A 44 26.18 11.19 -7.74
C HIS A 44 25.69 10.47 -9.01
N ASN A 45 25.41 11.23 -10.07
CA ASN A 45 24.85 10.75 -11.35
C ASN A 45 23.46 10.10 -11.26
N LYS A 46 22.71 10.36 -10.18
CA LYS A 46 21.37 9.80 -9.96
C LYS A 46 20.33 10.88 -9.77
N VAL A 47 19.17 10.66 -10.37
CA VAL A 47 18.02 11.56 -10.36
C VAL A 47 17.02 11.13 -9.29
N SER A 48 16.50 12.11 -8.56
CA SER A 48 15.29 11.99 -7.75
C SER A 48 14.29 13.09 -8.12
N ILE A 49 13.07 12.70 -8.48
CA ILE A 49 12.00 13.57 -8.94
C ILE A 49 10.62 12.95 -8.66
N ARG A 50 9.67 13.80 -8.23
CA ARG A 50 8.24 13.45 -8.23
C ARG A 50 7.59 14.04 -9.48
N ALA A 51 7.39 13.20 -10.48
CA ALA A 51 6.82 13.56 -11.76
C ALA A 51 5.29 13.40 -11.73
N ILE A 52 4.56 14.48 -12.01
CA ILE A 52 3.09 14.43 -12.10
C ILE A 52 2.70 14.12 -13.54
N ARG A 53 1.94 13.04 -13.73
CA ARG A 53 1.28 12.72 -15.02
C ARG A 53 -0.23 12.65 -14.80
N ARG A 54 -0.95 13.69 -15.24
CA ARG A 54 -2.37 13.91 -14.93
C ARG A 54 -2.66 13.82 -13.43
N ASN A 55 -3.34 12.75 -13.00
CA ASN A 55 -3.83 12.58 -11.63
C ASN A 55 -2.96 11.61 -10.81
N ILE A 56 -1.91 11.04 -11.41
CA ILE A 56 -0.99 10.14 -10.74
C ILE A 56 0.39 10.78 -10.55
N ILE A 57 1.11 10.28 -9.55
CA ILE A 57 2.47 10.71 -9.23
C ILE A 57 3.41 9.53 -9.53
N LEU A 58 4.49 9.79 -10.26
CA LEU A 58 5.63 8.89 -10.36
C LEU A 58 6.70 9.41 -9.40
N ASN A 59 6.97 8.67 -8.33
CA ASN A 59 8.05 8.95 -7.40
C ASN A 59 9.30 8.20 -7.83
N LEU A 60 10.16 8.88 -8.57
CA LEU A 60 11.38 8.35 -9.15
C LEU A 60 12.54 8.80 -8.25
N SER A 61 13.14 7.91 -7.50
CA SER A 61 14.13 8.23 -6.46
C SER A 61 15.41 7.43 -6.66
N ASN A 62 16.55 8.12 -6.68
CA ASN A 62 17.90 7.55 -6.73
C ASN A 62 18.13 6.64 -7.95
N LEU A 63 17.65 7.06 -9.13
CA LEU A 63 17.75 6.30 -10.38
C LEU A 63 18.85 6.87 -11.28
N TYR A 64 19.51 6.03 -12.08
CA TYR A 64 20.27 6.58 -13.20
C TYR A 64 19.32 7.20 -14.24
N ILE A 65 19.82 8.14 -15.04
CA ILE A 65 19.02 8.82 -16.06
C ILE A 65 18.33 7.82 -16.99
N LYS A 66 19.04 6.76 -17.40
CA LYS A 66 18.49 5.70 -18.25
C LYS A 66 17.33 4.95 -17.58
N ASP A 67 17.50 4.50 -16.34
CA ASP A 67 16.44 3.79 -15.61
C ASP A 67 15.19 4.67 -15.43
N MET A 68 15.40 5.97 -15.19
CA MET A 68 14.31 6.95 -15.11
C MET A 68 13.59 7.08 -16.45
N GLU A 69 14.34 7.18 -17.56
CA GLU A 69 13.78 7.27 -18.91
C GLU A 69 12.99 6.01 -19.29
N ASP A 70 13.53 4.82 -19.02
CA ASP A 70 12.87 3.53 -19.25
C ASP A 70 11.51 3.47 -18.51
N ILE A 71 11.47 3.87 -17.23
CA ILE A 71 10.22 3.95 -16.46
C ILE A 71 9.24 4.95 -17.07
N LEU A 72 9.72 6.12 -17.51
CA LEU A 72 8.86 7.16 -18.09
C LEU A 72 8.29 6.74 -19.45
N GLU A 73 9.05 5.99 -20.24
CA GLU A 73 8.61 5.43 -21.53
C GLU A 73 7.51 4.38 -21.34
N GLU A 74 7.68 3.48 -20.37
CA GLU A 74 6.69 2.44 -20.06
C GLU A 74 5.44 2.96 -19.31
N SER A 75 5.47 4.19 -18.80
CA SER A 75 4.41 4.75 -17.95
C SER A 75 3.19 5.21 -18.75
N GLU A 76 2.02 4.68 -18.41
CA GLU A 76 0.74 5.07 -18.99
C GLU A 76 0.14 6.32 -18.33
N GLU A 77 -0.61 7.14 -19.09
CA GLU A 77 -1.41 8.23 -18.53
C GLU A 77 -2.71 7.68 -17.90
N LEU A 78 -2.86 7.87 -16.60
CA LEU A 78 -4.01 7.35 -15.85
C LEU A 78 -4.89 8.49 -15.32
N TYR A 79 -6.21 8.24 -15.30
CA TYR A 79 -7.19 9.16 -14.74
C TYR A 79 -8.13 8.43 -13.79
N THR A 80 -8.25 8.96 -12.59
CA THR A 80 -9.22 8.55 -11.56
C THR A 80 -9.52 9.73 -10.66
N THR A 81 -10.70 9.73 -10.06
CA THR A 81 -11.14 10.68 -9.03
C THR A 81 -11.25 10.02 -7.65
N ARG A 82 -11.23 8.67 -7.60
CA ARG A 82 -11.38 7.89 -6.37
C ARG A 82 -10.06 7.62 -5.68
N PHE A 83 -8.94 7.65 -6.40
CA PHE A 83 -7.65 7.27 -5.83
C PHE A 83 -6.59 8.35 -6.07
N GLY A 84 -5.83 8.67 -5.02
CA GLY A 84 -4.56 9.39 -5.16
C GLY A 84 -3.43 8.36 -5.27
N ILE A 85 -2.97 8.07 -6.50
CA ILE A 85 -2.03 6.97 -6.76
C ILE A 85 -0.61 7.52 -6.99
N GLU A 86 0.35 6.97 -6.27
CA GLU A 86 1.78 7.24 -6.41
C GLU A 86 2.55 5.94 -6.69
N PHE A 87 3.28 5.88 -7.81
CA PHE A 87 4.09 4.75 -8.23
C PHE A 87 5.55 5.01 -7.88
N HIS A 88 6.18 4.10 -7.14
CA HIS A 88 7.54 4.28 -6.61
C HIS A 88 8.56 3.44 -7.41
N ASN A 89 9.43 4.12 -8.16
CA ASN A 89 10.46 3.51 -9.02
C ASN A 89 9.94 2.41 -9.97
N ILE A 90 8.70 2.55 -10.43
CA ILE A 90 8.07 1.65 -11.39
C ILE A 90 7.17 2.47 -12.33
N PRO A 91 6.88 1.95 -13.54
CA PRO A 91 5.96 2.61 -14.44
C PRO A 91 4.54 2.58 -13.91
N SER A 92 3.76 3.61 -14.24
CA SER A 92 2.31 3.58 -14.04
C SER A 92 1.66 2.61 -15.01
N LYS A 93 0.89 1.66 -14.47
CA LYS A 93 0.21 0.62 -15.26
C LYS A 93 -1.29 0.68 -15.08
N ARG A 94 -2.02 0.64 -16.20
CA ARG A 94 -3.50 0.68 -16.21
C ARG A 94 -4.12 -0.48 -15.42
N GLU A 95 -3.49 -1.65 -15.47
CA GLU A 95 -3.90 -2.86 -14.75
C GLU A 95 -4.09 -2.61 -13.23
N ILE A 96 -3.21 -1.84 -12.59
CA ILE A 96 -3.32 -1.53 -11.16
C ILE A 96 -4.54 -0.65 -10.90
N LEU A 97 -4.79 0.34 -11.76
CA LEU A 97 -5.96 1.20 -11.64
C LEU A 97 -7.25 0.41 -11.82
N ASP A 98 -7.34 -0.45 -12.83
CA ASP A 98 -8.55 -1.25 -13.09
C ASP A 98 -8.88 -2.16 -11.89
N LYS A 99 -7.86 -2.76 -11.27
CA LYS A 99 -8.00 -3.54 -10.04
C LYS A 99 -8.50 -2.70 -8.87
N LEU A 100 -7.97 -1.48 -8.69
CA LEU A 100 -8.44 -0.54 -7.65
C LEU A 100 -9.89 -0.10 -7.89
N GLU A 101 -10.25 0.22 -9.12
CA GLU A 101 -11.60 0.65 -9.49
C GLU A 101 -12.64 -0.45 -9.30
N ALA A 102 -12.26 -1.72 -9.47
CA ALA A 102 -13.11 -2.87 -9.17
C ALA A 102 -13.44 -3.02 -7.67
N THR A 103 -12.69 -2.36 -6.78
CA THR A 103 -12.96 -2.39 -5.33
C THR A 103 -14.08 -1.43 -4.94
N LYS A 104 -14.71 -1.68 -3.79
CA LYS A 104 -15.65 -0.74 -3.15
C LYS A 104 -14.96 0.20 -2.16
N LEU A 105 -13.64 0.38 -2.26
CA LEU A 105 -12.94 1.29 -1.35
C LEU A 105 -13.45 2.73 -1.53
N PRO A 106 -13.56 3.50 -0.42
CA PRO A 106 -13.77 4.93 -0.51
C PRO A 106 -12.50 5.61 -1.05
N TYR A 107 -12.50 6.94 -1.12
CA TYR A 107 -11.31 7.67 -1.53
C TYR A 107 -10.09 7.19 -0.73
N SER A 108 -9.01 6.85 -1.43
CA SER A 108 -7.82 6.27 -0.81
C SER A 108 -6.55 6.82 -1.44
N LYS A 109 -5.53 7.04 -0.61
CA LYS A 109 -4.15 7.21 -1.07
C LYS A 109 -3.54 5.82 -1.29
N VAL A 110 -2.85 5.65 -2.40
CA VAL A 110 -2.30 4.36 -2.83
C VAL A 110 -0.86 4.54 -3.24
N ASP A 111 0.05 3.88 -2.54
CA ASP A 111 1.45 3.79 -2.92
C ASP A 111 1.72 2.42 -3.54
N VAL A 112 2.18 2.41 -4.79
CA VAL A 112 2.49 1.20 -5.56
C VAL A 112 4.00 1.03 -5.63
N PHE A 113 4.49 -0.08 -5.08
CA PHE A 113 5.90 -0.47 -5.14
C PHE A 113 6.06 -1.68 -6.06
N LYS A 114 7.32 -2.05 -6.33
CA LYS A 114 7.66 -3.19 -7.18
C LYS A 114 6.92 -4.48 -6.82
N ASP A 115 6.76 -4.75 -5.52
CA ASP A 115 6.27 -6.04 -5.02
C ASP A 115 4.95 -5.94 -4.24
N TYR A 116 4.54 -4.75 -3.83
CA TYR A 116 3.38 -4.56 -2.96
C TYR A 116 2.69 -3.22 -3.18
N VAL A 117 1.47 -3.11 -2.68
CA VAL A 117 0.67 -1.89 -2.69
C VAL A 117 0.30 -1.54 -1.26
N ARG A 118 0.51 -0.29 -0.86
CA ARG A 118 0.09 0.25 0.44
C ARG A 118 -1.07 1.19 0.25
N ILE A 119 -2.12 1.00 1.04
CA ILE A 119 -3.38 1.73 0.90
C ILE A 119 -3.72 2.40 2.23
N TRP A 120 -4.16 3.67 2.12
CA TRP A 120 -4.71 4.45 3.21
C TRP A 120 -6.06 4.99 2.78
N THR A 121 -7.13 4.52 3.42
CA THR A 121 -8.48 4.99 3.13
C THR A 121 -8.73 6.33 3.82
N ILE A 122 -9.66 7.12 3.29
CA ILE A 122 -10.11 8.39 3.91
C ILE A 122 -10.69 8.16 5.31
N ASN A 123 -11.24 6.97 5.56
CA ASN A 123 -11.77 6.57 6.86
C ASN A 123 -10.67 6.12 7.85
N GLY A 124 -9.38 6.21 7.48
CA GLY A 124 -8.24 5.98 8.39
C GLY A 124 -7.73 4.54 8.47
N PHE A 125 -8.31 3.59 7.73
CA PHE A 125 -7.77 2.24 7.65
C PHE A 125 -6.50 2.21 6.80
N THR A 126 -5.49 1.46 7.26
CA THR A 126 -4.22 1.32 6.53
C THR A 126 -3.82 -0.14 6.41
N PHE A 127 -3.38 -0.56 5.23
CA PHE A 127 -3.01 -1.95 4.96
C PHE A 127 -2.06 -2.08 3.76
N ILE A 128 -1.44 -3.26 3.66
CA ILE A 128 -0.50 -3.62 2.58
C ILE A 128 -0.97 -4.93 1.95
N ASP A 129 -1.09 -4.94 0.63
CA ASP A 129 -1.44 -6.12 -0.17
C ASP A 129 -0.40 -6.34 -1.29
N GLY A 130 -0.45 -7.48 -1.95
CA GLY A 130 0.31 -7.74 -3.17
C GLY A 130 -0.28 -7.00 -4.39
N LYS A 131 0.44 -7.01 -5.52
CA LYS A 131 0.01 -6.36 -6.77
C LYS A 131 -1.23 -6.98 -7.43
N SER A 132 -1.65 -8.18 -6.99
CA SER A 132 -2.93 -8.74 -7.43
C SER A 132 -4.12 -7.95 -6.88
N LEU A 133 -3.94 -7.25 -5.75
CA LEU A 133 -4.99 -6.54 -5.01
C LEU A 133 -6.18 -7.43 -4.66
N GLU A 134 -5.97 -8.75 -4.61
CA GLU A 134 -7.05 -9.71 -4.39
C GLU A 134 -7.62 -9.58 -2.98
N ALA A 135 -6.76 -9.48 -1.97
CA ALA A 135 -7.19 -9.29 -0.58
C ALA A 135 -7.90 -7.94 -0.43
N THR A 136 -7.40 -6.91 -1.09
CA THR A 136 -7.98 -5.56 -1.14
C THR A 136 -9.40 -5.58 -1.68
N TYR A 137 -9.64 -6.29 -2.79
CA TYR A 137 -10.98 -6.44 -3.35
C TYR A 137 -11.96 -7.00 -2.33
N TYR A 138 -11.67 -8.17 -1.74
CA TYR A 138 -12.59 -8.78 -0.78
C TYR A 138 -12.71 -7.99 0.53
N LEU A 139 -11.63 -7.36 1.00
CA LEU A 139 -11.65 -6.47 2.16
C LEU A 139 -12.58 -5.26 1.91
N SER A 140 -12.57 -4.70 0.70
CA SER A 140 -13.45 -3.57 0.36
C SER A 140 -14.94 -3.90 0.46
N LEU A 141 -15.33 -5.17 0.31
CA LEU A 141 -16.73 -5.61 0.40
C LEU A 141 -17.24 -5.73 1.85
N ILE A 142 -16.34 -5.69 2.82
CA ILE A 142 -16.65 -5.88 4.23
C ILE A 142 -16.36 -4.65 5.09
N LEU A 143 -15.43 -3.77 4.71
CA LEU A 143 -14.96 -2.65 5.55
C LEU A 143 -16.11 -1.79 6.11
N GLU A 144 -17.10 -1.45 5.29
CA GLU A 144 -18.26 -0.64 5.72
C GLU A 144 -19.28 -1.42 6.56
N LYS A 145 -19.23 -2.75 6.54
CA LYS A 145 -20.16 -3.62 7.30
C LYS A 145 -19.72 -3.83 8.73
N VAL A 146 -18.46 -3.52 9.06
CA VAL A 146 -17.88 -3.76 10.37
C VAL A 146 -17.61 -2.39 11.02
N ASN A 147 -18.42 -2.05 12.03
CA ASN A 147 -18.32 -0.77 12.73
C ASN A 147 -17.11 -0.77 13.68
N LEU A 148 -15.91 -0.64 13.11
CA LEU A 148 -14.64 -0.64 13.82
C LEU A 148 -14.01 0.74 13.78
N GLU A 149 -13.31 1.10 14.86
CA GLU A 149 -12.44 2.28 14.86
C GLU A 149 -11.30 2.08 13.85
N PRO A 150 -10.86 3.16 13.16
CA PRO A 150 -9.81 3.06 12.17
C PRO A 150 -8.50 2.54 12.77
N PHE A 151 -7.82 1.63 12.07
CA PHE A 151 -6.55 1.07 12.53
C PHE A 151 -5.65 0.59 11.39
N ASN A 152 -4.41 0.24 11.75
CA ASN A 152 -3.44 -0.36 10.83
C ASN A 152 -3.55 -1.89 10.86
N LEU A 153 -4.07 -2.47 9.78
CA LEU A 153 -4.18 -3.93 9.60
C LEU A 153 -2.82 -4.57 9.30
N GLY A 154 -1.84 -3.78 8.84
CA GLY A 154 -0.56 -4.27 8.35
C GLY A 154 -0.72 -5.02 7.03
N ARG A 155 0.11 -6.05 6.83
CA ARG A 155 0.00 -6.94 5.66
C ARG A 155 -1.28 -7.77 5.72
N ILE A 156 -1.96 -7.88 4.59
CA ILE A 156 -3.13 -8.72 4.38
C ILE A 156 -2.87 -9.73 3.27
N ARG A 157 -3.63 -10.83 3.28
CA ARG A 157 -3.77 -11.78 2.17
C ARG A 157 -5.23 -12.21 2.11
N LYS A 158 -5.69 -12.69 0.95
CA LYS A 158 -7.02 -13.27 0.85
C LYS A 158 -7.08 -14.51 1.73
N VAL A 159 -8.11 -14.59 2.56
CA VAL A 159 -8.46 -15.77 3.35
C VAL A 159 -9.94 -16.10 3.15
N LYS A 160 -10.37 -17.28 3.59
CA LYS A 160 -11.75 -17.75 3.44
C LYS A 160 -12.78 -16.78 4.04
N ASP A 161 -12.46 -16.18 5.19
CA ASP A 161 -13.30 -15.17 5.84
C ASP A 161 -12.51 -13.88 6.11
N MET A 162 -12.72 -12.89 5.24
CA MET A 162 -12.07 -11.58 5.39
C MET A 162 -12.60 -10.78 6.59
N ARG A 163 -13.84 -11.01 7.04
CA ARG A 163 -14.40 -10.33 8.22
C ARG A 163 -13.67 -10.80 9.46
N ALA A 164 -13.43 -12.10 9.56
CA ALA A 164 -12.60 -12.67 10.61
C ALA A 164 -11.17 -12.13 10.58
N LEU A 165 -10.53 -12.04 9.40
CA LEU A 165 -9.19 -11.41 9.26
C LEU A 165 -9.17 -10.00 9.85
N LEU A 166 -10.14 -9.17 9.48
CA LEU A 166 -10.23 -7.79 9.94
C LEU A 166 -10.37 -7.73 11.47
N LEU A 167 -11.29 -8.52 12.03
CA LEU A 167 -11.57 -8.55 13.46
C LEU A 167 -10.40 -9.11 14.29
N LEU A 168 -9.80 -10.22 13.87
CA LEU A 168 -8.61 -10.79 14.52
C LEU A 168 -7.47 -9.76 14.56
N LYS A 169 -7.23 -9.05 13.45
CA LYS A 169 -6.21 -7.98 13.40
C LYS A 169 -6.56 -6.80 14.29
N TYR A 170 -7.85 -6.43 14.37
CA TYR A 170 -8.33 -5.38 15.26
C TYR A 170 -8.11 -5.76 16.74
N TYR A 171 -8.34 -7.02 17.10
CA TYR A 171 -8.03 -7.58 18.43
C TYR A 171 -6.53 -7.92 18.63
N GLY A 172 -5.68 -7.52 17.69
CA GLY A 172 -4.23 -7.55 17.82
C GLY A 172 -3.58 -8.90 17.47
N ILE A 173 -4.30 -9.84 16.88
CA ILE A 173 -3.73 -11.06 16.28
C ILE A 173 -3.28 -10.69 14.87
N ARG A 174 -1.97 -10.60 14.64
CA ARG A 174 -1.41 -10.03 13.40
C ARG A 174 -0.76 -11.04 12.46
N ASP A 175 -0.40 -12.22 12.97
CA ASP A 175 0.21 -13.30 12.22
C ASP A 175 -0.82 -13.92 11.27
N LEU A 176 -0.49 -13.89 9.98
CA LEU A 176 -1.41 -14.31 8.93
C LEU A 176 -1.63 -15.83 8.93
N ASP A 177 -0.62 -16.62 9.30
CA ASP A 177 -0.70 -18.08 9.32
C ASP A 177 -1.55 -18.56 10.50
N LEU A 178 -1.44 -17.91 11.66
CA LEU A 178 -2.34 -18.15 12.77
C LEU A 178 -3.78 -17.78 12.41
N ILE A 179 -3.99 -16.60 11.79
CA ILE A 179 -5.33 -16.15 11.42
C ILE A 179 -6.01 -17.15 10.47
N GLU A 180 -5.30 -17.62 9.45
CA GLU A 180 -5.84 -18.60 8.51
C GLU A 180 -6.22 -19.90 9.21
N LYS A 181 -5.36 -20.41 10.10
CA LYS A 181 -5.68 -21.60 10.92
C LYS A 181 -6.91 -21.38 11.79
N LEU A 182 -7.03 -20.23 12.44
CA LEU A 182 -8.21 -19.90 13.26
C LEU A 182 -9.49 -19.87 12.41
N ILE A 183 -9.42 -19.35 11.18
CA ILE A 183 -10.53 -19.36 10.22
C ILE A 183 -10.89 -20.78 9.80
N ASP A 184 -9.90 -21.64 9.57
CA ASP A 184 -10.11 -23.03 9.15
C ASP A 184 -10.71 -23.91 10.25
N LEU A 185 -10.52 -23.56 11.53
CA LEU A 185 -11.16 -24.22 12.67
C LEU A 185 -12.68 -23.98 12.78
N GLY A 186 -13.28 -23.26 11.83
CA GLY A 186 -14.74 -23.07 11.81
C GLY A 186 -15.22 -22.06 12.84
N LEU A 187 -14.58 -20.90 12.88
CA LEU A 187 -14.99 -19.80 13.76
C LEU A 187 -16.41 -19.30 13.43
N ARG A 188 -17.07 -18.73 14.44
CA ARG A 188 -18.30 -17.94 14.29
C ARG A 188 -18.11 -16.54 14.84
N ILE A 189 -18.77 -15.56 14.23
CA ILE A 189 -18.73 -14.15 14.65
C ILE A 189 -20.10 -13.80 15.23
N GLU A 190 -20.15 -13.44 16.51
CA GLU A 190 -21.37 -13.00 17.18
C GLU A 190 -21.65 -11.51 16.95
N ASN A 191 -22.81 -11.04 17.43
CA ASN A 191 -23.34 -9.70 17.14
C ASN A 191 -22.41 -8.56 17.60
N ASP A 192 -21.63 -8.77 18.67
CA ASP A 192 -20.67 -7.79 19.20
C ASP A 192 -19.29 -7.87 18.52
N ASN A 193 -19.22 -8.50 17.34
CA ASN A 193 -18.00 -8.84 16.62
C ASN A 193 -17.04 -9.77 17.39
N GLU A 194 -17.52 -10.39 18.46
CA GLU A 194 -16.79 -11.42 19.18
C GLU A 194 -16.60 -12.66 18.29
N ILE A 195 -15.37 -13.16 18.25
CA ILE A 195 -15.02 -14.36 17.51
C ILE A 195 -15.01 -15.53 18.47
N ILE A 196 -15.78 -16.56 18.17
CA ILE A 196 -15.85 -17.80 18.94
C ILE A 196 -15.26 -18.95 18.13
N ILE A 197 -14.33 -19.67 18.74
CA ILE A 197 -13.65 -20.85 18.20
C ILE A 197 -13.66 -21.92 19.30
N ASP A 198 -14.51 -22.93 19.17
CA ASP A 198 -14.79 -23.90 20.23
C ASP A 198 -15.12 -23.22 21.57
N ASN A 199 -14.22 -23.33 22.56
CA ASN A 199 -14.33 -22.75 23.89
C ASN A 199 -13.47 -21.49 24.07
N ILE A 200 -12.97 -20.92 22.97
CA ILE A 200 -12.16 -19.71 22.92
C ILE A 200 -13.03 -18.56 22.40
N SER A 201 -13.01 -17.46 23.14
CA SER A 201 -13.59 -16.17 22.75
C SER A 201 -12.48 -15.16 22.52
N ILE A 202 -12.58 -14.38 21.44
CA ILE A 202 -11.64 -13.31 21.09
C ILE A 202 -12.44 -12.03 20.86
N SER A 203 -12.15 -10.99 21.65
CA SER A 203 -12.83 -9.70 21.56
C SER A 203 -11.88 -8.54 21.91
N LYS A 204 -12.42 -7.31 21.95
CA LYS A 204 -11.67 -6.11 22.41
C LYS A 204 -11.23 -6.25 23.88
N LYS A 205 -11.92 -7.09 24.68
CA LYS A 205 -11.59 -7.32 26.10
C LYS A 205 -10.39 -8.23 26.30
N GLY A 206 -10.03 -9.05 25.31
CA GLY A 206 -8.97 -10.05 25.43
C GLY A 206 -9.32 -11.37 24.74
N ILE A 207 -8.52 -12.39 25.02
CA ILE A 207 -8.73 -13.76 24.56
C ILE A 207 -9.09 -14.59 25.80
N PHE A 208 -10.22 -15.30 25.76
CA PHE A 208 -10.72 -16.06 26.90
C PHE A 208 -10.93 -17.52 26.53
N LYS A 209 -10.48 -18.46 27.36
CA LYS A 209 -10.75 -19.89 27.23
C LYS A 209 -11.51 -20.37 28.45
N LYS A 210 -12.74 -20.89 28.24
CA LYS A 210 -13.65 -21.28 29.34
C LYS A 210 -13.79 -20.18 30.42
N GLY A 211 -13.80 -18.91 30.01
CA GLY A 211 -13.92 -17.75 30.89
C GLY A 211 -12.61 -17.22 31.50
N ASN A 212 -11.49 -17.93 31.36
CA ASN A 212 -10.18 -17.45 31.85
C ASN A 212 -9.42 -16.73 30.74
N GLU A 213 -8.84 -15.57 31.03
CA GLU A 213 -8.00 -14.84 30.09
C GLU A 213 -6.74 -15.67 29.75
N VAL A 214 -6.42 -15.76 28.47
CA VAL A 214 -5.22 -16.43 27.96
C VAL A 214 -4.42 -15.49 27.07
N SER A 215 -3.10 -15.67 27.08
CA SER A 215 -2.19 -14.92 26.23
C SER A 215 -2.29 -15.35 24.76
N LYS A 216 -1.80 -14.50 23.86
CA LYS A 216 -1.65 -14.84 22.44
C LYS A 216 -0.77 -16.06 22.25
N LYS A 217 0.31 -16.22 23.04
CA LYS A 217 1.22 -17.36 22.95
C LYS A 217 0.49 -18.67 23.25
N GLU A 218 -0.34 -18.68 24.28
CA GLU A 218 -1.18 -19.82 24.59
C GLU A 218 -2.18 -20.11 23.47
N LEU A 219 -2.78 -19.09 22.85
CA LEU A 219 -3.63 -19.29 21.66
C LEU A 219 -2.87 -20.03 20.54
N TYR A 220 -1.60 -19.69 20.26
CA TYR A 220 -0.79 -20.43 19.27
C TYR A 220 -0.59 -21.89 19.66
N GLU A 221 -0.26 -22.15 20.92
CA GLU A 221 -0.01 -23.51 21.41
C GLU A 221 -1.29 -24.36 21.31
N LEU A 222 -2.44 -23.78 21.66
CA LEU A 222 -3.74 -24.45 21.55
C LEU A 222 -4.10 -24.81 20.11
N VAL A 223 -3.85 -23.91 19.16
CA VAL A 223 -4.10 -24.15 17.73
C VAL A 223 -3.12 -25.16 17.14
N LYS A 224 -1.90 -25.28 17.69
CA LYS A 224 -0.93 -26.31 17.27
C LYS A 224 -1.29 -27.71 17.77
N VAL A 225 -1.95 -27.81 18.93
CA VAL A 225 -2.24 -29.10 19.60
C VAL A 225 -3.51 -29.76 19.08
N ASN A 226 -4.47 -29.01 18.53
CA ASN A 226 -5.71 -29.56 17.95
C ASN A 226 -5.52 -30.21 16.55
N LYS A 227 -4.43 -30.96 16.36
CA LYS A 227 -4.20 -31.80 15.17
C LYS A 227 -4.64 -33.24 15.39
#